data_AF-A0AAD8SU19-F1
#
_entry.id   AF-A0AAD8SU19-F1
#
_cell.length_a   1.000
_cell.length_b   1.000
_cell.length_c   1.000
_cell.angle_alpha   90.00
_cell.angle_beta   90.00
_cell.angle_gamma   90.00
#
_symmetry.space_group_name_H-M   'P 1'
#
loop_
_entity.id
_entity.type
_entity.pdbx_description
1 polymer ?
#
loop_
_entity_poly.entity_id
_entity_poly.type
_entity_poly.pdbx_seq_one_letter_code
_entity_poly.pdbx_strand_id
1 'polypeptide(L)'
;MRSTTLDLATSKSVADKAATLAKPQAETQEPIISSSAAPMVLGEGYDLSSLLTFDPESIEPAASKASEESGPSATHGQLQHLKALLSSSIETLVEDTEEVKSILEDIQPHLPVTLQVKLWPVVTLSAYRSRVKLAPLDAKTDTSVSTAELETLRKELEDLEERVRATKQLIQDKEALIAHSHEEAEGLKAELKTDLAEIRALNKQLVTGQDEDDEAEIAEVDRVRVDALHALEAFLQ
;
A
#
# COMPACT_ATOMS: atom_id res chain seq x y z
N MET A 1 -9.01 51.62 -24.85
CA MET A 1 -7.68 51.05 -24.54
C MET A 1 -7.73 50.43 -23.14
N ARG A 2 -7.71 49.10 -23.07
CA ARG A 2 -7.20 48.28 -21.95
C ARG A 2 -7.42 46.83 -22.34
N SER A 3 -6.39 46.27 -22.96
CA SER A 3 -6.23 44.86 -23.26
C SER A 3 -6.06 44.09 -21.96
N THR A 4 -6.72 42.95 -21.80
CA THR A 4 -6.24 41.92 -20.87
C THR A 4 -6.30 40.56 -21.54
N THR A 5 -5.17 39.89 -21.40
CA THR A 5 -4.67 38.73 -22.12
C THR A 5 -5.35 37.46 -21.61
N LEU A 6 -5.84 36.64 -22.54
CA LEU A 6 -6.49 35.36 -22.28
C LEU A 6 -5.42 34.27 -22.43
N ASP A 7 -4.89 33.77 -21.31
CA ASP A 7 -3.91 32.69 -21.29
C ASP A 7 -4.63 31.33 -21.26
N LEU A 8 -4.38 30.54 -22.29
CA LEU A 8 -4.98 29.24 -22.57
C LEU A 8 -3.97 28.14 -22.20
N ALA A 9 -4.07 27.60 -20.98
CA ALA A 9 -3.26 26.44 -20.58
C ALA A 9 -4.04 25.13 -20.82
N THR A 10 -3.69 24.47 -21.92
CA THR A 10 -4.15 23.12 -22.27
C THR A 10 -3.44 22.05 -21.41
N SER A 11 -4.23 21.29 -20.65
CA SER A 11 -3.84 20.03 -20.00
C SER A 11 -4.11 18.84 -20.90
N LYS A 12 -3.11 17.98 -21.16
CA LYS A 12 -3.19 16.49 -21.17
C LYS A 12 -1.95 15.87 -21.82
N SER A 13 -1.30 14.95 -21.11
CA SER A 13 -1.24 13.52 -21.49
C SER A 13 -0.15 12.82 -20.66
N VAL A 14 -0.59 12.03 -19.68
CA VAL A 14 0.21 10.94 -19.08
C VAL A 14 -0.60 9.68 -19.36
N ALA A 15 -0.15 8.91 -20.34
CA ALA A 15 -0.60 7.55 -20.61
C ALA A 15 0.49 6.86 -21.42
N ASP A 16 1.29 6.03 -20.75
CA ASP A 16 1.58 4.67 -21.22
C ASP A 16 2.44 3.93 -20.19
N LYS A 17 1.78 3.04 -19.45
CA LYS A 17 2.39 2.01 -18.62
C LYS A 17 1.58 0.74 -18.81
N ALA A 18 2.05 -0.13 -19.69
CA ALA A 18 1.56 -1.50 -19.83
C ALA A 18 2.64 -2.40 -20.43
N ALA A 19 2.58 -3.69 -20.07
CA ALA A 19 3.42 -4.83 -20.46
C ALA A 19 4.66 -5.02 -19.54
N THR A 20 4.94 -6.17 -18.91
CA THR A 20 4.55 -7.56 -19.22
C THR A 20 4.66 -8.45 -17.96
N LEU A 21 3.67 -9.31 -17.77
CA LEU A 21 3.64 -10.44 -16.82
C LEU A 21 3.55 -11.73 -17.66
N ALA A 22 4.54 -12.62 -17.61
CA ALA A 22 4.38 -14.09 -17.75
C ALA A 22 5.72 -14.86 -17.60
N LYS A 23 5.69 -15.80 -16.65
CA LYS A 23 6.57 -16.95 -16.27
C LYS A 23 6.73 -18.01 -17.41
N PRO A 24 7.33 -19.23 -17.19
CA PRO A 24 8.43 -19.72 -16.31
C PRO A 24 9.41 -20.73 -17.03
N GLN A 25 10.36 -21.30 -16.26
CA GLN A 25 10.78 -22.74 -16.25
C GLN A 25 12.04 -23.22 -17.03
N ALA A 26 13.02 -23.75 -16.28
CA ALA A 26 13.72 -25.05 -16.43
C ALA A 26 14.96 -25.07 -15.49
N GLU A 27 15.04 -25.91 -14.45
CA GLU A 27 15.68 -27.26 -14.44
C GLU A 27 17.20 -27.17 -14.75
N THR A 28 18.17 -27.58 -13.92
CA THR A 28 18.43 -28.96 -13.46
C THR A 28 19.74 -29.00 -12.63
N GLN A 29 19.78 -29.87 -11.61
CA GLN A 29 20.92 -30.63 -11.04
C GLN A 29 22.13 -29.97 -10.35
N GLU A 30 22.28 -30.42 -9.10
CA GLU A 30 23.54 -30.61 -8.36
C GLU A 30 24.52 -31.53 -9.10
N PRO A 31 25.84 -31.34 -8.89
CA PRO A 31 26.76 -32.45 -8.89
C PRO A 31 27.45 -32.62 -7.53
N ILE A 32 27.08 -33.73 -6.91
CA ILE A 32 27.84 -34.45 -5.88
C ILE A 32 29.11 -34.98 -6.55
N ILE A 33 30.29 -34.57 -6.07
CA ILE A 33 31.57 -35.25 -6.30
C ILE A 33 32.00 -35.80 -4.93
N SER A 34 31.70 -37.06 -4.64
CA SER A 34 32.47 -38.26 -5.03
C SER A 34 33.88 -38.23 -4.44
N SER A 35 34.04 -38.86 -3.27
CA SER A 35 35.33 -39.36 -2.80
C SER A 35 35.19 -40.83 -2.41
N SER A 36 35.45 -41.66 -3.43
CA SER A 36 36.22 -42.91 -3.39
C SER A 36 36.36 -43.64 -2.05
N ALA A 37 35.69 -44.79 -1.98
CA ALA A 37 36.07 -45.88 -1.10
C ALA A 37 37.01 -46.84 -1.85
N ALA A 38 38.19 -47.08 -1.28
CA ALA A 38 38.98 -48.28 -1.52
C ALA A 38 39.61 -48.73 -0.19
N PRO A 39 39.81 -50.04 -0.02
CA PRO A 39 39.57 -50.75 1.24
C PRO A 39 40.81 -50.79 2.12
N MET A 40 40.64 -50.50 3.41
CA MET A 40 41.63 -50.95 4.39
C MET A 40 41.48 -52.45 4.57
N VAL A 41 42.51 -53.14 4.12
CA VAL A 41 42.78 -54.56 4.28
C VAL A 41 42.58 -54.95 5.74
N LEU A 42 41.61 -55.85 5.97
CA LEU A 42 41.43 -56.56 7.23
C LEU A 42 42.49 -57.66 7.26
N GLY A 43 43.70 -57.29 7.65
CA GLY A 43 44.82 -58.19 7.88
C GLY A 43 45.08 -58.32 9.37
N GLU A 44 45.33 -59.56 9.78
CA GLU A 44 45.80 -60.01 11.10
C GLU A 44 44.71 -60.26 12.14
N GLY A 45 44.49 -61.56 12.36
CA GLY A 45 43.64 -62.09 13.41
C GLY A 45 44.11 -61.60 14.77
N TYR A 46 43.19 -60.97 15.47
CA TYR A 46 43.35 -60.65 16.88
C TYR A 46 43.36 -61.96 17.67
N ASP A 47 44.56 -62.41 18.04
CA ASP A 47 44.76 -63.54 18.92
C ASP A 47 44.36 -63.14 20.34
N LEU A 48 43.13 -63.50 20.72
CA LEU A 48 42.59 -63.29 22.07
C LEU A 48 43.28 -64.19 23.12
N SER A 49 44.26 -65.01 22.73
CA SER A 49 45.05 -65.85 23.65
C SER A 49 45.90 -65.05 24.64
N SER A 50 46.08 -63.74 24.43
CA SER A 50 46.74 -62.82 25.37
C SER A 50 45.77 -62.12 26.35
N LEU A 51 44.45 -62.22 26.12
CA LEU A 51 43.40 -61.64 26.98
C LEU A 51 42.93 -62.60 28.10
N LEU A 52 43.43 -63.83 28.11
CA LEU A 52 43.11 -64.87 29.10
C LEU A 52 44.34 -65.34 29.90
N THR A 53 45.46 -64.62 29.81
CA THR A 53 46.60 -64.82 30.71
C THR A 53 46.35 -64.01 31.98
N PHE A 54 45.45 -64.51 32.83
CA PHE A 54 45.35 -64.02 34.20
C PHE A 54 46.62 -64.47 34.95
N ASP A 55 47.50 -63.52 35.24
CA ASP A 55 48.63 -63.70 36.15
C ASP A 55 48.21 -63.26 37.57
N PRO A 56 47.88 -64.20 38.47
CA PRO A 56 47.43 -63.86 39.82
C PRO A 56 48.55 -63.34 40.73
N GLU A 57 49.82 -63.39 40.32
CA GLU A 57 50.93 -62.76 41.06
C GLU A 57 51.18 -61.29 40.67
N SER A 58 50.44 -60.76 39.68
CA SER A 58 50.46 -59.35 39.27
C SER A 58 49.42 -58.47 40.00
N ILE A 59 48.89 -58.93 41.14
CA ILE A 59 48.10 -58.10 42.07
C ILE A 59 48.97 -57.78 43.28
N GLU A 60 50.05 -57.03 43.05
CA GLU A 60 50.71 -56.31 44.12
C GLU A 60 49.88 -55.03 44.37
N PRO A 61 49.43 -54.74 45.60
CA PRO A 61 48.69 -53.52 45.88
C PRO A 61 49.68 -52.35 45.84
N ALA A 62 49.92 -51.82 44.64
CA ALA A 62 50.53 -50.52 44.47
C ALA A 62 49.62 -49.53 45.21
N ALA A 63 50.10 -49.03 46.34
CA ALA A 63 49.45 -48.01 47.14
C ALA A 63 49.08 -46.83 46.23
N SER A 64 47.82 -46.82 45.79
CA SER A 64 47.23 -45.68 45.11
C SER A 64 47.18 -44.56 46.13
N LYS A 65 48.08 -43.60 45.97
CA LYS A 65 47.87 -42.26 46.51
C LYS A 65 46.52 -41.80 45.95
N ALA A 66 45.63 -41.50 46.89
CA ALA A 66 44.30 -41.00 46.69
C ALA A 66 44.23 -40.04 45.50
N SER A 67 43.41 -40.39 44.51
CA SER A 67 42.66 -39.39 43.77
C SER A 67 41.99 -38.50 44.80
N GLU A 68 42.30 -37.20 44.76
CA GLU A 68 41.50 -36.19 45.44
C GLU A 68 40.08 -36.24 44.88
N GLU A 69 39.24 -36.88 45.68
CA GLU A 69 37.82 -37.00 45.58
C GLU A 69 37.21 -35.59 45.62
N SER A 70 36.83 -35.04 44.46
CA SER A 70 35.84 -33.96 44.41
C SER A 70 34.53 -34.52 44.98
N GLY A 71 34.29 -34.25 46.26
CA GLY A 71 33.16 -34.79 47.00
C GLY A 71 31.79 -34.34 46.46
N PRO A 72 30.71 -35.01 46.87
CA PRO A 72 29.32 -34.75 46.44
C PRO A 72 28.78 -33.37 46.84
N SER A 73 29.54 -32.55 47.57
CA SER A 73 29.16 -31.21 48.00
C SER A 73 29.35 -30.14 46.91
N ALA A 74 30.33 -30.31 46.01
CA ALA A 74 30.64 -29.30 44.98
C ALA A 74 29.58 -29.29 43.86
N THR A 75 29.15 -30.48 43.43
CA THR A 75 28.09 -30.66 42.43
C THR A 75 26.74 -30.13 42.91
N HIS A 76 26.45 -30.25 44.22
CA HIS A 76 25.24 -29.67 44.80
C HIS A 76 25.24 -28.13 44.74
N GLY A 77 26.38 -27.50 45.06
CA GLY A 77 26.53 -26.05 44.95
C GLY A 77 26.37 -25.55 43.51
N GLN A 78 27.00 -26.22 42.55
CA GLN A 78 26.89 -25.92 41.13
C GLN A 78 25.46 -26.09 40.59
N LEU A 79 24.73 -27.12 41.04
CA LEU A 79 23.34 -27.32 40.63
C LEU A 79 22.40 -26.26 41.22
N GLN A 80 22.64 -25.81 42.46
CA GLN A 80 21.91 -24.68 43.04
C GLN A 80 22.21 -23.36 42.31
N HIS A 81 23.46 -23.15 41.90
CA HIS A 81 23.87 -22.00 41.11
C HIS A 81 23.22 -22.02 39.71
N LEU A 82 23.27 -23.15 39.01
CA LEU A 82 22.57 -23.35 37.73
C LEU A 82 21.06 -23.10 37.87
N LYS A 83 20.45 -23.61 38.95
CA LYS A 83 19.04 -23.37 39.24
C LYS A 83 18.74 -21.88 39.45
N ALA A 84 19.61 -21.14 40.14
CA ALA A 84 19.47 -19.70 40.33
C ALA A 84 19.55 -18.94 38.99
N LEU A 85 20.52 -19.29 38.14
CA LEU A 85 20.65 -18.71 36.80
C LEU A 85 19.43 -18.99 35.92
N LEU A 86 18.93 -20.23 35.90
CA LEU A 86 17.73 -20.60 35.14
C LEU A 86 16.43 -20.02 35.71
N SER A 87 16.43 -19.64 36.99
CA SER A 87 15.30 -18.96 37.63
C SER A 87 15.35 -17.43 37.45
N SER A 88 16.44 -16.91 36.87
CA SER A 88 16.59 -15.48 36.58
C SER A 88 15.72 -15.04 35.39
N SER A 89 15.65 -13.74 35.13
CA SER A 89 14.87 -13.25 33.99
C SER A 89 15.50 -13.71 32.67
N ILE A 90 14.70 -13.77 31.60
CA ILE A 90 15.19 -14.18 30.28
C ILE A 90 16.33 -13.27 29.80
N GLU A 91 16.31 -11.99 30.17
CA GLU A 91 17.34 -11.01 29.81
C GLU A 91 18.68 -11.28 30.51
N THR A 92 18.66 -11.61 31.81
CA THR A 92 19.87 -11.97 32.58
C THR A 92 20.40 -13.34 32.18
N LEU A 93 19.51 -14.32 31.98
CA LEU A 93 19.85 -15.68 31.54
C LEU A 93 20.55 -15.70 30.17
N VAL A 94 20.15 -14.79 29.26
CA VAL A 94 20.73 -14.65 27.92
C VAL A 94 22.11 -13.96 27.94
N GLU A 95 22.46 -13.27 29.03
CA GLU A 95 23.80 -12.69 29.22
C GLU A 95 24.75 -13.71 29.89
N ASP A 96 24.24 -14.45 30.87
CA ASP A 96 25.00 -15.44 31.66
C ASP A 96 25.02 -16.83 30.99
N THR A 97 24.70 -16.92 29.69
CA THR A 97 24.51 -18.21 29.01
C THR A 97 25.80 -19.03 28.88
N GLU A 98 26.95 -18.37 28.79
CA GLU A 98 28.25 -19.06 28.77
C GLU A 98 28.60 -19.67 30.13
N GLU A 99 28.19 -19.01 31.22
CA GLU A 99 28.34 -19.52 32.58
C GLU A 99 27.42 -20.73 32.81
N VAL A 100 26.17 -20.65 32.35
CA VAL A 100 25.20 -21.76 32.36
C VAL A 100 25.76 -22.99 31.60
N LYS A 101 26.39 -22.77 30.44
CA LYS A 101 27.00 -23.84 29.64
C LYS A 101 28.20 -24.46 30.36
N SER A 102 29.11 -23.63 30.89
CA SER A 102 30.30 -24.11 31.62
C SER A 102 29.92 -24.96 32.83
N ILE A 103 28.97 -24.49 33.65
CA ILE A 103 28.53 -25.23 34.84
C ILE A 103 27.90 -26.56 34.45
N LEU A 104 27.12 -26.59 33.36
CA LEU A 104 26.43 -27.79 32.91
C LEU A 104 27.40 -28.83 32.35
N GLU A 105 28.44 -28.41 31.63
CA GLU A 105 29.54 -29.29 31.17
C GLU A 105 30.34 -29.87 32.35
N ASP A 106 30.61 -29.06 33.38
CA ASP A 106 31.34 -29.49 34.58
C ASP A 106 30.58 -30.54 35.41
N ILE A 107 29.26 -30.39 35.56
CA ILE A 107 28.44 -31.33 36.36
C ILE A 107 27.95 -32.53 35.55
N GLN A 108 28.00 -32.47 34.21
CA GLN A 108 27.50 -33.51 33.30
C GLN A 108 27.90 -34.95 33.67
N PRO A 109 29.18 -35.28 33.95
CA PRO A 109 29.59 -36.66 34.21
C PRO A 109 29.02 -37.24 35.52
N HIS A 110 28.55 -36.39 36.42
CA HIS A 110 28.06 -36.78 37.75
C HIS A 110 26.53 -36.81 37.86
N LEU A 111 25.80 -36.41 36.82
CA LEU A 111 24.33 -36.46 36.81
C LEU A 111 23.79 -37.79 36.29
N PRO A 112 22.66 -38.29 36.84
CA PRO A 112 21.96 -39.41 36.25
C PRO A 112 21.47 -39.07 34.83
N VAL A 113 21.54 -40.04 33.92
CA VAL A 113 21.20 -39.90 32.48
C VAL A 113 19.81 -39.28 32.27
N THR A 114 18.85 -39.55 33.14
CA THR A 114 17.49 -38.98 33.10
C THR A 114 17.46 -37.46 33.24
N LEU A 115 18.40 -36.86 33.98
CA LEU A 115 18.50 -35.41 34.14
C LEU A 115 19.31 -34.77 33.01
N GLN A 116 20.32 -35.45 32.49
CA GLN A 116 21.11 -34.97 31.35
C GLN A 116 20.23 -34.71 30.12
N VAL A 117 19.32 -35.64 29.81
CA VAL A 117 18.37 -35.48 28.69
C VAL A 117 17.45 -34.27 28.87
N LYS A 118 17.06 -33.96 30.11
CA LYS A 118 16.19 -32.81 30.42
C LYS A 118 16.93 -31.48 30.39
N LEU A 119 18.23 -31.49 30.70
CA LEU A 119 19.07 -30.30 30.72
C LEU A 119 19.74 -30.02 29.37
N TRP A 120 19.77 -30.99 28.45
CA TRP A 120 20.37 -30.81 27.13
C TRP A 120 19.87 -29.58 26.34
N PRO A 121 18.56 -29.26 26.33
CA PRO A 121 18.09 -28.04 25.68
C PRO A 121 18.65 -26.75 26.29
N VAL A 122 19.05 -26.78 27.57
CA VAL A 122 19.63 -25.61 28.27
C VAL A 122 20.97 -25.21 27.66
N VAL A 123 21.76 -26.18 27.17
CA VAL A 123 23.01 -25.92 26.44
C VAL A 123 22.76 -25.10 25.16
N THR A 124 21.55 -25.20 24.58
CA THR A 124 21.18 -24.49 23.35
C THR A 124 20.66 -23.07 23.56
N LEU A 125 20.55 -22.59 24.81
CA LEU A 125 20.07 -21.23 25.11
C LEU A 125 20.90 -20.14 24.42
N SER A 126 22.20 -20.38 24.23
CA SER A 126 23.11 -19.42 23.58
C SER A 126 22.71 -19.16 22.12
N ALA A 127 22.09 -20.14 21.46
CA ALA A 127 21.57 -19.99 20.10
C ALA A 127 20.39 -19.01 20.01
N TYR A 128 19.69 -18.76 21.13
CA TYR A 128 18.56 -17.82 21.18
C TYR A 128 18.97 -16.41 21.57
N ARG A 129 20.22 -16.19 22.01
CA ARG A 129 20.73 -14.90 22.50
C ARG A 129 20.49 -13.75 21.53
N SER A 130 20.90 -13.93 20.28
CA SER A 130 20.75 -12.89 19.25
C SER A 130 19.28 -12.57 18.97
N ARG A 131 18.41 -13.57 18.97
CA ARG A 131 16.97 -13.41 18.69
C ARG A 131 16.25 -12.67 19.83
N VAL A 132 16.57 -13.00 21.07
CA VAL A 132 16.04 -12.31 22.25
C VAL A 132 16.51 -10.86 22.31
N LYS A 133 17.76 -10.57 21.89
CA LYS A 133 18.27 -9.20 21.82
C LYS A 133 17.68 -8.39 20.64
N LEU A 134 17.36 -9.03 19.52
CA LEU A 134 16.78 -8.40 18.34
C LEU A 134 15.29 -8.10 18.50
N ALA A 135 14.50 -9.00 19.09
CA ALA A 135 13.04 -8.85 19.16
C ALA A 135 12.54 -7.52 19.78
N PRO A 136 13.14 -6.99 20.86
CA PRO A 136 12.76 -5.68 21.39
C PRO A 136 13.16 -4.51 20.49
N LEU A 137 14.23 -4.65 19.71
CA LEU A 137 14.66 -3.64 18.75
C LEU A 137 13.75 -3.64 17.52
N ASP A 138 13.43 -4.82 16.99
CA ASP A 138 12.51 -4.99 15.86
C ASP A 138 11.11 -4.46 16.20
N ALA A 139 10.60 -4.75 17.41
CA ALA A 139 9.34 -4.18 17.87
C ALA A 139 9.38 -2.64 17.99
N LYS A 140 10.52 -2.08 18.39
CA LYS A 140 10.72 -0.61 18.47
C LYS A 140 10.83 0.03 17.09
N THR A 141 11.47 -0.64 16.13
CA THR A 141 11.56 -0.15 14.76
C THR A 141 10.21 -0.24 14.08
N ASP A 142 9.48 -1.35 14.24
CA ASP A 142 8.16 -1.54 13.64
C ASP A 142 7.14 -0.54 14.19
N THR A 143 7.20 -0.26 15.50
CA THR A 143 6.35 0.76 16.12
C THR A 143 6.72 2.17 15.66
N SER A 144 8.01 2.48 15.50
CA SER A 144 8.48 3.76 14.95
C SER A 144 8.04 3.96 13.49
N VAL A 145 8.24 2.96 12.63
CA VAL A 145 7.82 2.98 11.22
C VAL A 145 6.31 3.14 11.12
N SER A 146 5.55 2.32 11.86
CA SER A 146 4.08 2.40 11.87
C SER A 146 3.57 3.76 12.36
N THR A 147 4.26 4.38 13.32
CA THR A 147 3.90 5.72 13.82
C THR A 147 4.13 6.80 12.75
N ALA A 148 5.26 6.75 12.04
CA ALA A 148 5.57 7.70 10.98
C ALA A 148 4.62 7.59 9.77
N GLU A 149 4.27 6.35 9.38
CA GLU A 149 3.27 6.11 8.34
C GLU A 149 1.89 6.67 8.75
N LEU A 150 1.51 6.48 10.02
CA LEU A 150 0.25 6.98 10.55
C LEU A 150 0.20 8.51 10.60
N GLU A 151 1.28 9.19 10.97
CA GLU A 151 1.37 10.66 10.90
C GLU A 151 1.27 11.16 9.46
N THR A 152 1.90 10.44 8.51
CA THR A 152 1.82 10.77 7.08
C THR A 152 0.37 10.66 6.58
N LEU A 153 -0.34 9.58 6.90
CA LEU A 153 -1.74 9.39 6.52
C LEU A 153 -2.68 10.42 7.18
N ARG A 154 -2.41 10.81 8.43
CA ARG A 154 -3.18 11.89 9.09
C ARG A 154 -3.04 13.22 8.35
N LYS A 155 -1.83 13.56 7.91
CA LYS A 155 -1.58 14.77 7.14
C LYS A 155 -2.25 14.74 5.76
N GLU A 156 -2.22 13.60 5.08
CA GLU A 156 -2.92 13.43 3.80
C GLU A 156 -4.44 13.53 3.96
N LEU A 157 -4.99 12.98 5.04
CA LEU A 157 -6.41 13.11 5.37
C LEU A 157 -6.80 14.59 5.56
N GLU A 158 -5.99 15.35 6.28
CA GLU A 158 -6.24 16.78 6.51
C GLU A 158 -6.21 17.59 5.20
N ASP A 159 -5.20 17.38 4.34
CA ASP A 159 -5.15 18.00 3.00
C ASP A 159 -6.38 17.62 2.16
N LEU A 160 -6.77 16.35 2.19
CA LEU A 160 -7.93 15.88 1.44
C LEU A 160 -9.23 16.52 1.94
N GLU A 161 -9.38 16.69 3.26
CA GLU A 161 -10.53 17.38 3.86
C GLU A 161 -10.57 18.86 3.47
N GLU A 162 -9.43 19.55 3.42
CA GLU A 162 -9.34 20.92 2.91
C GLU A 162 -9.76 21.01 1.44
N ARG A 163 -9.27 20.10 0.59
CA ARG A 163 -9.65 20.04 -0.83
C ARG A 163 -11.13 19.75 -1.03
N VAL A 164 -11.71 18.86 -0.21
CA VAL A 164 -13.15 18.59 -0.22
C VAL A 164 -13.92 19.85 0.15
N ARG A 165 -13.48 20.60 1.17
CA ARG A 165 -14.11 21.86 1.57
C ARG A 165 -14.03 22.91 0.46
N ALA A 166 -12.87 23.10 -0.15
CA ALA A 166 -12.67 24.03 -1.25
C ALA A 166 -13.54 23.67 -2.47
N THR A 167 -13.61 22.38 -2.82
CA THR A 167 -14.42 21.91 -3.95
C THR A 167 -15.91 22.10 -3.69
N LYS A 168 -16.38 21.84 -2.46
CA LYS A 168 -17.77 22.11 -2.07
C LYS A 168 -18.13 23.58 -2.23
N GLN A 169 -17.24 24.50 -1.81
CA GLN A 169 -17.47 25.92 -1.98
C GLN A 169 -17.56 26.30 -3.47
N LEU A 170 -16.65 25.79 -4.30
CA LEU A 170 -16.67 26.04 -5.74
C LEU A 170 -17.94 25.53 -6.42
N ILE A 171 -18.48 24.39 -5.96
CA ILE A 171 -19.77 23.86 -6.45
C ILE A 171 -20.89 24.85 -6.11
N GLN A 172 -20.97 25.29 -4.85
CA GLN A 172 -22.00 26.25 -4.42
C GLN A 172 -21.92 27.58 -5.18
N ASP A 173 -20.71 28.10 -5.38
CA ASP A 173 -20.51 29.35 -6.14
C ASP A 173 -20.96 29.19 -7.60
N LYS A 174 -20.69 28.03 -8.22
CA LYS A 174 -21.16 27.73 -9.58
C LYS A 174 -22.67 27.55 -9.65
N GLU A 175 -23.28 26.90 -8.67
CA GLU A 175 -24.74 26.78 -8.58
C GLU A 175 -25.41 28.16 -8.49
N ALA A 176 -24.87 29.06 -7.67
CA ALA A 176 -25.35 30.44 -7.57
C ALA A 176 -25.20 31.20 -8.90
N LEU A 177 -24.07 31.03 -9.60
CA LEU A 177 -23.84 31.66 -10.90
C LEU A 177 -24.81 31.13 -11.97
N ILE A 178 -25.09 29.83 -11.98
CA ILE A 178 -26.07 29.22 -12.89
C ILE A 178 -27.47 29.75 -12.59
N ALA A 179 -27.87 29.83 -11.31
CA ALA A 179 -29.17 30.36 -10.92
C ALA A 179 -29.37 31.81 -11.37
N HIS A 180 -28.37 32.68 -11.11
CA HIS A 180 -28.39 34.07 -11.55
C HIS A 180 -28.47 34.18 -13.08
N SER A 181 -27.63 33.44 -13.81
CA SER A 181 -27.64 33.48 -15.27
C SER A 181 -28.97 32.99 -15.85
N HIS A 182 -29.61 32.00 -15.23
CA HIS A 182 -30.92 31.51 -15.65
C HIS A 182 -32.02 32.55 -15.44
N GLU A 183 -32.03 33.23 -14.29
CA GLU A 183 -32.97 34.31 -14.00
C GLU A 183 -32.82 35.46 -15.00
N GLU A 184 -31.59 35.89 -15.27
CA GLU A 184 -31.30 36.94 -16.26
C GLU A 184 -31.78 36.55 -17.66
N ALA A 185 -31.54 35.29 -18.08
CA ALA A 185 -31.97 34.80 -19.38
C ALA A 185 -33.51 34.77 -19.53
N GLU A 186 -34.25 34.37 -18.48
CA GLU A 186 -35.71 34.43 -18.50
C GLU A 186 -36.23 35.88 -18.47
N GLY A 187 -35.55 36.78 -17.75
CA GLY A 187 -35.83 38.22 -17.78
C GLY A 187 -35.72 38.81 -19.19
N LEU A 188 -34.59 38.61 -19.86
CA LEU A 188 -34.35 39.07 -21.23
C LEU A 188 -35.33 38.46 -22.24
N LYS A 189 -35.70 37.19 -22.05
CA LYS A 189 -36.70 36.52 -22.88
C LYS A 189 -38.09 37.12 -22.71
N ALA A 190 -38.47 37.50 -21.50
CA ALA A 190 -39.73 38.18 -21.23
C ALA A 190 -39.76 39.59 -21.83
N GLU A 191 -38.65 40.32 -21.74
CA GLU A 191 -38.46 41.62 -22.40
C GLU A 191 -38.59 41.49 -23.91
N LEU A 192 -37.81 40.60 -24.55
CA LEU A 192 -37.89 40.35 -26.00
C LEU A 192 -39.29 39.97 -26.47
N LYS A 193 -40.02 39.17 -25.69
CA LYS A 193 -41.41 38.80 -26.01
C LYS A 193 -42.34 40.02 -25.99
N THR A 194 -42.09 40.96 -25.08
CA THR A 194 -42.84 42.22 -24.96
C THR A 194 -42.53 43.13 -26.14
N ASP A 195 -41.25 43.35 -26.45
CA ASP A 195 -40.80 44.16 -27.59
C ASP A 195 -41.36 43.62 -28.91
N LEU A 196 -41.37 42.30 -29.07
CA LEU A 196 -41.89 41.66 -30.28
C LEU A 196 -43.41 41.83 -30.39
N ALA A 197 -44.14 41.86 -29.28
CA ALA A 197 -45.56 42.17 -29.27
C ALA A 197 -45.82 43.65 -29.64
N GLU A 198 -45.00 44.57 -29.13
CA GLU A 198 -45.05 45.99 -29.48
C GLU A 198 -44.77 46.22 -30.97
N ILE A 199 -43.71 45.63 -31.51
CA ILE A 199 -43.37 45.71 -32.95
C ILE A 199 -44.54 45.19 -33.80
N ARG A 200 -45.18 44.08 -33.41
CA ARG A 200 -46.36 43.57 -34.13
C ARG A 200 -47.54 44.52 -34.06
N ALA A 201 -47.77 45.18 -32.93
CA ALA A 201 -48.82 46.17 -32.78
C ALA A 201 -48.56 47.40 -33.66
N LEU A 202 -47.33 47.91 -33.65
CA LEU A 202 -46.90 49.03 -34.50
C LEU A 202 -47.01 48.68 -35.99
N ASN A 203 -46.58 47.48 -36.39
CA ASN A 203 -46.69 47.05 -37.78
C ASN A 203 -48.14 47.03 -38.28
N LYS A 204 -49.09 46.60 -37.43
CA LYS A 204 -50.53 46.66 -37.75
C LYS A 204 -51.04 48.10 -37.90
N GLN A 205 -50.46 49.07 -37.18
CA GLN A 205 -50.82 50.48 -37.33
C GLN A 205 -50.18 51.13 -38.56
N LEU A 206 -49.03 50.61 -39.03
CA LEU A 206 -48.39 51.15 -40.23
C LEU A 206 -49.06 50.63 -41.51
N VAL A 207 -49.45 49.36 -41.54
CA VAL A 207 -50.21 48.76 -42.64
C VAL A 207 -51.68 49.15 -42.47
N THR A 208 -52.00 50.40 -42.80
CA THR A 208 -53.34 51.00 -42.64
C THR A 208 -54.12 51.16 -43.95
N GLY A 209 -53.57 50.73 -45.09
CA GLY A 209 -54.35 50.62 -46.32
C GLY A 209 -55.32 49.45 -46.21
N GLN A 210 -56.62 49.71 -46.36
CA GLN A 210 -57.58 48.65 -46.66
C GLN A 210 -57.49 48.40 -48.16
N ASP A 211 -57.23 47.15 -48.55
CA ASP A 211 -57.20 46.76 -49.98
C ASP A 211 -58.50 47.18 -50.71
N GLU A 212 -59.62 47.27 -49.98
CA GLU A 212 -60.93 47.71 -50.46
C GLU A 212 -60.97 49.20 -50.86
N ASP A 213 -60.29 50.07 -50.11
CA ASP A 213 -60.21 51.50 -50.42
C ASP A 213 -59.32 51.72 -51.66
N ASP A 214 -58.18 51.03 -51.71
CA ASP A 214 -57.28 51.04 -52.85
C ASP A 214 -57.98 50.51 -54.12
N GLU A 215 -58.77 49.44 -54.00
CA GLU A 215 -59.54 48.87 -55.11
C GLU A 215 -60.68 49.79 -55.58
N ALA A 216 -61.33 50.52 -54.67
CA ALA A 216 -62.34 51.52 -55.03
C ALA A 216 -61.72 52.72 -55.77
N GLU A 217 -60.55 53.19 -55.35
CA GLU A 217 -59.84 54.27 -56.04
C GLU A 217 -59.40 53.83 -57.45
N ILE A 218 -58.90 52.60 -57.60
CA ILE A 218 -58.58 52.02 -58.91
C ILE A 218 -59.83 51.92 -59.79
N ALA A 219 -60.96 51.45 -59.26
CA ALA A 219 -62.21 51.34 -59.99
C ALA A 219 -62.74 52.70 -60.48
N GLU A 220 -62.61 53.74 -59.67
CA GLU A 220 -63.02 55.11 -60.05
C GLU A 220 -62.12 55.66 -61.17
N VAL A 221 -60.80 55.48 -61.07
CA VAL A 221 -59.86 55.85 -62.15
C VAL A 221 -60.19 55.10 -63.44
N ASP A 222 -60.51 53.81 -63.34
CA ASP A 222 -60.91 52.98 -64.47
C ASP A 222 -62.20 53.47 -65.12
N ARG A 223 -63.16 53.93 -64.30
CA ARG A 223 -64.40 54.54 -64.79
C ARG A 223 -64.14 55.84 -65.54
N VAL A 224 -63.31 56.74 -64.97
CA VAL A 224 -62.89 57.98 -65.64
C VAL A 224 -62.20 57.69 -66.97
N ARG A 225 -61.35 56.67 -67.03
CA ARG A 225 -60.70 56.22 -68.27
C ARG A 225 -61.71 55.77 -69.31
N VAL A 226 -62.69 54.94 -68.93
CA VAL A 226 -63.73 54.45 -69.85
C VAL A 226 -64.60 55.59 -70.39
N ASP A 227 -65.03 56.51 -69.54
CA ASP A 227 -65.84 57.66 -69.96
C ASP A 227 -65.08 58.57 -70.94
N ALA A 228 -63.78 58.80 -70.69
CA ALA A 228 -62.93 59.57 -71.61
C ALA A 228 -62.75 58.87 -72.97
N LEU A 229 -62.58 57.54 -72.98
CA LEU A 229 -62.50 56.76 -74.22
C LEU A 229 -63.81 56.85 -75.01
N HIS A 230 -64.95 56.71 -74.34
CA HIS A 230 -66.26 56.78 -74.99
C HIS A 230 -66.52 58.19 -75.58
N ALA A 231 -66.12 59.25 -74.88
CA ALA A 231 -66.20 60.62 -75.39
C ALA A 231 -65.31 60.84 -76.63
N LEU A 232 -64.11 60.26 -76.66
CA LEU A 232 -63.22 60.30 -77.82
C LEU A 232 -63.80 59.51 -79.01
N GLU A 233 -64.34 58.32 -78.79
CA GLU A 233 -65.01 57.53 -79.83
C GLU A 233 -66.20 58.27 -80.43
N ALA A 234 -67.02 58.91 -79.60
CA ALA A 234 -68.17 59.71 -80.06
C ALA A 234 -67.75 60.92 -80.92
N PHE A 235 -66.58 61.51 -80.67
CA PHE A 235 -66.05 62.62 -81.48
C PHE A 235 -65.48 62.17 -82.83
N LEU A 236 -65.00 60.92 -82.92
CA LEU A 236 -64.39 60.36 -84.13
C LEU A 236 -65.40 59.75 -85.11
N GLN A 237 -66.68 59.68 -84.75
CA GLN A 237 -67.80 59.27 -85.61
C GLN A 237 -68.45 60.46 -86.31
#